data_AF-A0A924EMW3-F1
#
_entry.id   AF-A0A924EMW3-F1
#
_cell.length_a   1.000
_cell.length_b   1.000
_cell.length_c   1.000
_cell.angle_alpha   90.00
_cell.angle_beta   90.00
_cell.angle_gamma   90.00
#
_symmetry.space_group_name_H-M   'P 1'
#
loop_
_entity.id
_entity.type
_entity.pdbx_description
1 polymer ?
#
loop_
_entity_poly.entity_id
_entity_poly.type
_entity_poly.pdbx_seq_one_letter_code
_entity_poly.pdbx_strand_id
1 'polypeptide(L)'
;EKFKKNFEYVAEKIKEVEEKDHVRNFQPPISGEEIMMLFNLQPGREIGILKEKVKEAILEGEIGNDKEEARNFVISQGKKLGLILQI
;
A
#
# COMPACT_ATOMS: atom_id res chain seq x y z
N GLU A 1 45.44 17.27 -19.53
CA GLU A 1 44.94 16.03 -18.87
C GLU A 1 44.38 16.35 -17.49
N LYS A 2 43.44 15.52 -16.99
CA LYS A 2 42.83 15.49 -15.63
C LYS A 2 41.54 16.28 -15.34
N PHE A 3 40.45 16.08 -16.10
CA PHE A 3 39.09 16.38 -15.57
C PHE A 3 38.02 15.38 -16.07
N LYS A 4 38.34 14.09 -16.16
CA LYS A 4 37.44 13.04 -16.69
C LYS A 4 37.33 11.80 -15.78
N LYS A 5 37.25 11.96 -14.44
CA LYS A 5 37.19 10.78 -13.55
C LYS A 5 36.24 10.82 -12.37
N ASN A 6 35.38 11.84 -12.21
CA ASN A 6 34.46 11.91 -11.06
C ASN A 6 32.97 12.10 -11.44
N PHE A 7 32.57 11.88 -12.71
CA PHE A 7 31.17 12.07 -13.12
C PHE A 7 30.38 10.77 -13.33
N GLU A 8 31.01 9.60 -13.17
CA GLU A 8 30.32 8.32 -13.34
C GLU A 8 29.69 7.80 -12.04
N TYR A 9 30.20 8.17 -10.86
CA TYR A 9 29.68 7.68 -9.58
C TYR A 9 28.36 8.32 -9.15
N VAL A 10 28.05 9.53 -9.65
CA VAL A 10 26.82 10.25 -9.26
C VAL A 10 25.60 9.75 -10.04
N ALA A 11 25.80 9.26 -11.27
CA ALA A 11 24.72 8.76 -12.12
C ALA A 11 24.11 7.44 -11.61
N GLU A 12 24.92 6.55 -11.02
CA GLU A 12 24.42 5.29 -10.45
C GLU A 12 23.55 5.50 -9.21
N LYS A 13 23.88 6.49 -8.36
CA LYS A 13 23.09 6.78 -7.14
C LYS A 13 21.74 7.44 -7.40
N ILE A 14 21.55 8.11 -8.55
CA ILE A 14 20.27 8.75 -8.88
C ILE A 14 19.22 7.69 -9.20
N LYS A 15 19.62 6.57 -9.82
CA LYS A 15 18.70 5.51 -10.25
C LYS A 15 18.04 4.75 -9.08
N GLU A 16 18.73 4.62 -7.94
CA GLU A 16 18.16 4.04 -6.71
C GLU A 16 17.14 4.96 -6.00
N VAL A 17 17.14 6.26 -6.30
CA VAL A 17 16.24 7.23 -5.65
C VAL A 17 14.93 7.37 -6.44
N GLU A 18 14.95 7.21 -7.77
CA GLU A 18 13.74 7.32 -8.61
C GLU A 18 12.73 6.18 -8.43
N GLU A 19 13.17 4.95 -8.09
CA GLU A 19 12.23 3.83 -7.84
C GLU A 19 11.42 4.01 -6.54
N LYS A 20 11.91 4.83 -5.60
CA LYS A 20 11.27 5.03 -4.29
C LYS A 20 10.08 6.00 -4.30
N ASP A 21 9.94 6.84 -5.34
CA ASP A 21 8.86 7.83 -5.38
C ASP A 21 7.54 7.26 -5.94
N HIS A 22 7.60 6.26 -6.82
CA HIS A 22 6.39 5.63 -7.36
C HIS A 22 5.62 4.83 -6.30
N VAL A 23 6.32 4.21 -5.35
CA VAL A 23 5.73 3.47 -4.22
C VAL A 23 4.97 4.39 -3.25
N ARG A 24 5.39 5.66 -3.12
CA ARG A 24 4.78 6.60 -2.17
C ARG A 24 3.42 7.11 -2.63
N ASN A 25 3.24 7.35 -3.93
CA ASN A 25 1.98 7.80 -4.51
C ASN A 25 0.95 6.69 -4.75
N PHE A 26 1.28 5.44 -4.40
CA PHE A 26 0.35 4.34 -4.55
C PHE A 26 -0.85 4.53 -3.60
N GLN A 27 -2.03 4.75 -4.18
CA GLN A 27 -3.31 4.74 -3.48
C GLN A 27 -3.93 3.35 -3.56
N PRO A 28 -4.30 2.74 -2.43
CA PRO A 28 -5.00 1.46 -2.45
C PRO A 28 -6.36 1.63 -3.16
N PRO A 29 -6.85 0.60 -3.88
CA PRO A 29 -8.11 0.66 -4.63
C PRO A 29 -9.35 0.62 -3.72
N ILE A 30 -9.18 0.53 -2.39
CA ILE A 30 -10.24 0.55 -1.38
C ILE A 30 -10.10 1.77 -0.46
N SER A 31 -11.20 2.50 -0.28
CA SER A 31 -11.25 3.66 0.61
C SER A 31 -11.59 3.26 2.06
N GLY A 32 -11.24 4.12 3.03
CA GLY A 32 -11.60 3.88 4.43
C GLY A 32 -13.12 3.83 4.65
N GLU A 33 -13.88 4.58 3.85
CA GLU A 33 -15.34 4.58 3.87
C GLU A 33 -15.91 3.22 3.45
N GLU A 34 -15.33 2.57 2.45
CA GLU A 34 -15.74 1.21 2.08
C GLU A 34 -15.49 0.21 3.21
N ILE A 35 -14.36 0.32 3.90
CA ILE A 35 -14.08 -0.51 5.07
C ILE A 35 -15.11 -0.25 6.18
N MET A 36 -15.44 1.01 6.45
CA MET A 36 -16.49 1.37 7.41
C MET A 36 -17.82 0.74 7.05
N MET A 37 -18.25 0.81 5.78
CA MET A 37 -19.50 0.21 5.33
C MET A 37 -19.50 -1.32 5.43
N LEU A 38 -18.38 -1.98 5.11
CA LEU A 38 -18.28 -3.45 5.11
C LEU A 38 -18.37 -4.09 6.50
N PHE A 39 -17.84 -3.40 7.51
CA PHE A 39 -17.81 -3.90 8.87
C PHE A 39 -18.72 -3.11 9.82
N ASN A 40 -19.45 -2.11 9.29
CA ASN A 40 -20.19 -1.12 10.05
C ASN A 40 -19.35 -0.50 11.20
N LEU A 41 -18.09 -0.17 10.91
CA LEU A 41 -17.13 0.34 11.90
C LEU A 41 -17.14 1.85 11.96
N GLN A 42 -16.91 2.37 13.17
CA GLN A 42 -16.63 3.78 13.36
C GLN A 42 -15.22 4.14 12.89
N PRO A 43 -14.97 5.41 12.49
CA PRO A 43 -13.62 5.88 12.20
C PRO A 43 -12.70 5.61 13.40
N GLY A 44 -11.67 4.81 13.17
CA GLY A 44 -10.80 4.29 14.22
C GLY A 44 -9.49 3.75 13.67
N ARG A 45 -8.64 3.29 14.59
CA ARG A 45 -7.29 2.80 14.25
C ARG A 45 -7.31 1.55 13.36
N GLU A 46 -8.32 0.69 13.52
CA GLU A 46 -8.46 -0.54 12.73
C GLU A 46 -8.54 -0.27 11.22
N ILE A 47 -9.22 0.80 10.81
CA ILE A 47 -9.36 1.17 9.40
C ILE A 47 -8.01 1.62 8.84
N GLY A 48 -7.23 2.38 9.62
CA GLY A 48 -5.87 2.75 9.26
C GLY A 48 -4.98 1.54 9.02
N ILE A 49 -5.02 0.58 9.96
CA ILE A 49 -4.26 -0.68 9.85
C ILE A 49 -4.66 -1.47 8.60
N LEU A 50 -5.96 -1.60 8.33
CA LEU A 50 -6.43 -2.33 7.15
C LEU A 50 -5.98 -1.68 5.84
N LYS A 51 -6.06 -0.34 5.74
CA LYS A 51 -5.58 0.40 4.56
C LYS A 51 -4.08 0.22 4.35
N GLU A 52 -3.31 0.27 5.42
CA GLU A 52 -1.86 0.09 5.38
C GLU A 52 -1.50 -1.32 4.94
N LYS A 53 -2.15 -2.33 5.52
CA LYS A 53 -1.95 -3.73 5.11
C LYS A 53 -2.32 -3.99 3.65
N VAL A 54 -3.38 -3.37 3.12
CA VAL A 54 -3.73 -3.47 1.69
C VAL A 54 -2.63 -2.85 0.84
N LYS A 55 -2.13 -1.67 1.23
CA LYS A 55 -1.04 -1.01 0.51
C LYS A 55 0.21 -1.89 0.51
N GLU A 56 0.61 -2.42 1.67
CA GLU A 56 1.74 -3.35 1.77
C GLU A 56 1.53 -4.59 0.91
N ALA A 57 0.37 -5.24 1.01
CA ALA A 57 0.06 -6.44 0.22
C ALA A 57 0.13 -6.19 -1.30
N ILE A 58 -0.25 -4.99 -1.76
CA ILE A 58 -0.11 -4.64 -3.18
C ILE A 58 1.35 -4.40 -3.58
N LEU A 59 2.14 -3.77 -2.70
CA LEU A 59 3.55 -3.51 -2.94
C LEU A 59 4.41 -4.78 -2.91
N GLU A 60 4.08 -5.71 -2.01
CA GLU A 60 4.70 -7.04 -1.92
C GLU A 60 4.21 -7.98 -3.04
N GLY A 61 3.15 -7.61 -3.77
CA GLY A 61 2.54 -8.44 -4.81
C GLY A 61 1.73 -9.62 -4.27
N GLU A 62 1.32 -9.59 -3.00
CA GLU A 62 0.39 -10.57 -2.41
C GLU A 62 -1.01 -10.46 -3.03
N ILE A 63 -1.45 -9.23 -3.33
CA ILE A 63 -2.70 -8.94 -4.01
C ILE A 63 -2.45 -7.90 -5.12
N GLY A 64 -3.25 -7.94 -6.18
CA GLY A 64 -3.28 -6.97 -7.25
C GLY A 64 -3.91 -5.64 -6.83
N ASN A 65 -3.75 -4.64 -7.71
CA ASN A 65 -4.39 -3.33 -7.59
C ASN A 65 -5.87 -3.38 -8.00
N ASP A 66 -6.58 -4.40 -7.52
CA ASP A 66 -7.97 -4.67 -7.86
C ASP A 66 -8.86 -4.45 -6.65
N LYS A 67 -10.02 -3.85 -6.90
CA LYS A 67 -10.96 -3.48 -5.85
C LYS A 67 -11.55 -4.70 -5.15
N GLU A 68 -11.82 -5.78 -5.89
CA GLU A 68 -12.29 -7.05 -5.33
C GLU A 68 -11.21 -7.73 -4.47
N GLU A 69 -9.96 -7.77 -4.93
CA GLU A 69 -8.87 -8.39 -4.17
C GLU A 69 -8.56 -7.61 -2.90
N ALA A 70 -8.48 -6.28 -2.97
CA ALA A 70 -8.36 -5.43 -1.80
C ALA A 70 -9.53 -5.63 -0.82
N ARG A 71 -10.77 -5.76 -1.31
CA ARG A 71 -11.95 -6.04 -0.48
C ARG A 71 -11.84 -7.40 0.21
N ASN A 72 -11.52 -8.45 -0.53
CA ASN A 72 -11.36 -9.80 0.01
C ASN A 72 -10.23 -9.88 1.04
N PHE A 73 -9.12 -9.20 0.76
CA PHE A 73 -7.99 -9.10 1.68
C PHE A 73 -8.40 -8.37 2.97
N VAL A 74 -9.08 -7.24 2.85
CA VAL A 74 -9.63 -6.50 3.99
C VAL A 74 -10.59 -7.36 4.80
N ILE A 75 -11.51 -8.11 4.17
CA ILE A 75 -12.42 -9.05 4.82
C ILE A 75 -11.64 -10.11 5.62
N SER A 76 -10.61 -10.70 5.01
CA SER A 76 -9.76 -11.71 5.65
C SER A 76 -8.98 -11.14 6.84
N GLN A 77 -8.33 -9.98 6.66
CA GLN A 77 -7.60 -9.29 7.74
C GLN A 77 -8.53 -8.82 8.85
N GLY A 78 -9.71 -8.30 8.50
CA GLY A 78 -10.68 -7.84 9.48
C GLY A 78 -11.21 -8.98 10.33
N LYS A 79 -11.51 -10.14 9.73
CA LYS A 79 -11.85 -11.35 10.48
C LYS A 79 -10.73 -11.78 11.44
N LYS A 80 -9.46 -11.70 11.02
CA LYS A 80 -8.29 -11.99 11.90
C LYS A 80 -8.17 -10.99 13.06
N LEU A 81 -8.58 -9.74 12.85
CA LEU A 81 -8.63 -8.70 13.87
C LEU A 81 -9.86 -8.82 14.79
N GLY A 82 -10.79 -9.74 14.51
CA GLY A 82 -12.03 -9.91 15.27
C GLY A 82 -13.16 -8.98 14.83
N LEU A 83 -13.04 -8.33 13.67
CA LEU A 83 -14.08 -7.48 13.10
C LEU A 83 -15.22 -8.32 12.53
N ILE A 84 -16.45 -7.89 12.78
CA ILE A 84 -17.66 -8.57 12.33
C ILE A 84 -18.04 -8.03 10.95
N LEU A 85 -18.14 -8.91 9.96
CA LEU A 85 -18.67 -8.54 8.64
C LEU A 85 -20.16 -8.27 8.75
N GLN A 86 -20.59 -7.10 8.32
CA GLN A 86 -22.00 -6.80 8.13
C GLN A 86 -22.27 -6.92 6.62
N ILE A 87 -22.94 -8.03 6.25
CA ILE A 87 -23.32 -8.36 4.86
C ILE A 87 -24.81 -8.10 4.71
#